data_AF-A0A0D4HQK3-F1
#
_entry.id   AF-A0A0D4HQK3-F1
#
_cell.length_a   1.000
_cell.length_b   1.000
_cell.length_c   1.000
_cell.angle_alpha   90.00
_cell.angle_beta   90.00
_cell.angle_gamma   90.00
#
_symmetry.space_group_name_H-M   'P 1'
#
loop_
_entity.id
_entity.type
_entity.pdbx_description
1 polymer ?
#
loop_
_entity_poly.entity_id
_entity_poly.type
_entity_poly.pdbx_seq_one_letter_code
_entity_poly.pdbx_strand_id
1 'polypeptide(L)'
;IFKLISFSSKSGGIVDAQKVFDKLKVLMGDVQIEDLPIKYRAVATDLHTQKRGLFEKGSLIDAIRASVGIPTIFAPILKDEMILIDGG
;
A
#
# COMPACT_ATOMS: atom_id res chain seq x y z
N ILE A 1 14.53 3.51 -19.79
CA ILE A 1 14.12 3.80 -18.40
C ILE A 1 13.13 2.74 -17.87
N PHE A 2 12.29 2.11 -18.70
CA PHE A 2 11.37 1.01 -18.30
C PHE A 2 11.97 -0.42 -18.23
N LYS A 3 13.23 -0.59 -17.78
CA LYS A 3 13.88 -1.92 -17.74
C LYS A 3 14.17 -2.41 -16.32
N LEU A 4 13.18 -2.35 -15.44
CA LEU A 4 13.33 -2.78 -14.03
C LEU A 4 12.06 -3.42 -13.43
N ILE A 5 11.24 -4.07 -14.25
CA ILE A 5 10.21 -5.00 -13.78
C ILE A 5 10.38 -6.32 -14.53
N SER A 6 11.45 -7.02 -14.22
CA SER A 6 11.61 -8.44 -14.58
C SER A 6 11.65 -9.27 -13.31
N PHE A 7 10.47 -9.53 -12.73
CA PHE A 7 10.32 -10.59 -11.73
C PHE A 7 10.20 -11.92 -12.46
N SER A 8 11.37 -12.51 -12.71
CA SER A 8 11.49 -13.89 -13.16
C SER A 8 11.02 -14.81 -12.03
N SER A 9 9.79 -15.30 -12.13
CA SER A 9 9.23 -16.33 -11.26
C SER A 9 9.94 -17.66 -11.50
N LYS A 10 11.09 -17.88 -10.86
CA LYS A 10 11.63 -19.20 -10.52
C LYS A 10 12.41 -19.08 -9.20
N SER A 11 11.90 -19.73 -8.14
CA SER A 11 12.47 -19.90 -6.79
C SER A 11 12.63 -18.68 -5.87
N GLY A 12 11.70 -18.55 -4.91
CA GLY A 12 11.99 -18.09 -3.54
C GLY A 12 11.65 -16.64 -3.18
N GLY A 13 10.42 -16.39 -2.70
CA GLY A 13 10.13 -15.19 -1.88
C GLY A 13 8.87 -14.41 -2.24
N ILE A 14 7.70 -15.06 -2.37
CA ILE A 14 6.42 -14.34 -2.29
C ILE A 14 6.07 -14.26 -0.81
N VAL A 15 6.36 -13.12 -0.16
CA VAL A 15 5.76 -12.83 1.15
C VAL A 15 4.27 -12.63 0.91
N ASP A 16 3.44 -13.38 1.63
CA ASP A 16 1.99 -13.20 1.57
C ASP A 16 1.62 -11.87 2.23
N ALA A 17 1.52 -10.85 1.40
CA ALA A 17 1.09 -9.50 1.73
C ALA A 17 -0.12 -9.49 2.66
N GLN A 18 -1.12 -10.32 2.35
CA GLN A 18 -2.37 -10.34 3.09
C GLN A 18 -2.13 -10.75 4.54
N LYS A 19 -1.30 -11.77 4.78
CA LYS A 19 -0.93 -12.19 6.14
C LYS A 19 -0.21 -11.12 6.95
N VAL A 20 0.62 -10.29 6.31
CA VAL A 20 1.31 -9.18 6.99
C VAL A 20 0.29 -8.13 7.44
N PHE A 21 -0.60 -7.70 6.53
CA PHE A 21 -1.61 -6.70 6.85
C PHE A 21 -2.69 -7.22 7.80
N ASP A 22 -3.07 -8.50 7.72
CA ASP A 22 -3.96 -9.14 8.68
C ASP A 22 -3.36 -9.11 10.09
N LYS A 23 -2.07 -9.43 10.21
CA LYS A 23 -1.37 -9.38 11.50
C LYS A 23 -1.22 -7.95 12.02
N LEU A 24 -0.93 -6.98 11.15
CA LEU A 24 -0.94 -5.57 11.53
C LEU A 24 -2.31 -5.12 12.02
N LYS A 25 -3.40 -5.52 11.34
CA LYS A 25 -4.77 -5.23 11.76
C LYS A 25 -5.10 -5.83 13.13
N VAL A 26 -4.63 -7.05 13.42
CA VAL A 26 -4.79 -7.66 14.76
C VAL A 26 -4.01 -6.90 15.83
N LEU A 27 -2.79 -6.44 15.54
CA LEU A 27 -1.95 -5.73 16.50
C LEU A 27 -2.42 -4.30 16.77
N MET A 28 -2.88 -3.60 15.74
CA MET A 28 -3.25 -2.18 15.81
C MET A 28 -4.74 -1.98 16.08
N GLY A 29 -5.58 -2.97 15.77
CA GLY A 29 -7.03 -2.83 15.80
C GLY A 29 -7.57 -2.07 14.57
N ASP A 30 -8.86 -1.77 14.62
CA ASP A 30 -9.54 -0.97 13.60
C ASP A 30 -9.40 0.52 13.93
N VAL A 31 -8.29 1.12 13.51
CA VAL A 31 -7.95 2.52 13.80
C VAL A 31 -8.24 3.37 12.58
N GLN A 32 -8.96 4.48 12.78
CA GLN A 32 -9.13 5.52 11.77
C GLN A 32 -8.00 6.54 11.88
N ILE A 33 -7.56 7.07 10.73
CA ILE A 33 -6.45 8.04 10.65
C ILE A 33 -6.77 9.31 11.44
N GLU A 34 -8.03 9.76 11.39
CA GLU A 34 -8.53 10.94 12.09
C GLU A 34 -8.49 10.82 13.62
N ASP A 35 -8.45 9.60 14.16
CA ASP A 35 -8.43 9.33 15.59
C ASP A 35 -6.99 9.27 16.16
N LEU A 36 -5.98 9.40 15.31
CA LEU A 36 -4.58 9.34 15.74
C LEU A 36 -4.18 10.58 16.55
N PRO A 37 -3.35 10.42 17.61
CA PRO A 37 -2.89 11.53 18.43
C PRO A 37 -1.95 12.48 17.68
N ILE A 38 -1.41 12.05 16.53
CA ILE A 38 -0.53 12.82 15.66
C ILE A 38 -1.11 12.74 14.24
N LYS A 39 -1.09 13.88 13.53
CA LYS A 39 -1.53 13.94 12.13
C LYS A 39 -0.72 12.95 11.29
N TYR A 40 -1.43 12.06 10.61
CA TYR A 40 -0.87 11.07 9.70
C TYR A 40 -1.37 11.32 8.28
N ARG A 41 -0.49 11.12 7.30
CA ARG A 41 -0.82 11.19 5.88
C ARG A 41 -0.02 10.12 5.15
N ALA A 42 -0.72 9.21 4.45
CA ALA A 42 -0.07 8.27 3.55
C ALA A 42 -0.12 8.81 2.12
N VAL A 43 0.95 8.58 1.36
CA VAL A 43 1.05 8.97 -0.05
C VAL A 43 1.23 7.71 -0.87
N ALA A 44 0.43 7.57 -1.91
CA ALA A 44 0.62 6.55 -2.95
C ALA A 44 0.56 7.23 -4.31
N THR A 45 1.07 6.59 -5.35
CA THR A 45 0.96 7.07 -6.73
C THR A 45 0.04 6.14 -7.50
N ASP A 46 -0.96 6.69 -8.17
CA ASP A 46 -1.76 5.93 -9.13
C ASP A 46 -0.90 5.63 -10.36
N LEU A 47 -0.69 4.34 -10.65
CA LEU A 47 0.12 3.84 -11.75
C LEU A 47 -0.43 4.26 -13.12
N HIS A 48 -1.75 4.42 -13.25
CA HIS A 48 -2.39 4.73 -14.51
C HIS A 48 -2.37 6.22 -14.81
N THR A 49 -2.69 7.05 -13.80
CA THR A 49 -2.78 8.50 -13.97
C THR A 49 -1.50 9.24 -13.58
N GLN A 50 -0.54 8.57 -12.92
CA GLN A 50 0.65 9.15 -12.30
C GLN A 50 0.34 10.25 -11.27
N LYS A 51 -0.90 10.30 -10.76
CA LYS A 51 -1.31 11.26 -9.73
C LYS A 51 -1.01 10.72 -8.35
N ARG A 52 -0.67 11.62 -7.43
CA ARG A 52 -0.52 11.30 -6.01
C ARG A 52 -1.91 11.11 -5.38
N GLY A 53 -2.15 9.94 -4.84
CA GLY A 53 -3.24 9.66 -3.89
C GLY A 53 -2.80 10.02 -2.48
N LEU A 54 -3.56 10.89 -1.82
CA LEU A 54 -3.32 11.29 -0.43
C LEU A 54 -4.38 10.64 0.47
N PHE A 55 -3.94 9.98 1.53
CA PHE A 55 -4.81 9.35 2.53
C PHE A 55 -4.64 10.04 3.87
N GLU A 56 -5.68 10.77 4.29
CA GLU A 56 -5.70 11.53 5.54
C GLU A 56 -6.87 11.17 6.45
N LYS A 57 -7.78 10.30 5.99
CA LYS A 57 -8.98 9.85 6.70
C LYS A 57 -9.31 8.42 6.34
N GLY A 58 -10.03 7.74 7.22
CA GLY A 58 -10.45 6.35 7.08
C GLY A 58 -9.44 5.35 7.66
N SER A 59 -9.57 4.08 7.28
CA SER A 59 -8.76 2.98 7.80
C SER A 59 -7.24 3.23 7.65
N LEU A 60 -6.56 3.24 8.80
CA LEU A 60 -5.11 3.39 8.86
C LEU A 60 -4.38 2.25 8.14
N ILE A 61 -4.88 1.01 8.30
CA ILE A 61 -4.28 -0.17 7.65
C ILE A 61 -4.39 -0.06 6.12
N ASP A 62 -5.51 0.43 5.60
CA ASP A 62 -5.69 0.57 4.15
C ASP A 62 -4.78 1.68 3.59
N ALA A 63 -4.61 2.78 4.32
CA ALA A 63 -3.69 3.84 3.94
C ALA A 63 -2.22 3.39 3.96
N ILE A 64 -1.80 2.65 5.00
CA ILE A 64 -0.47 2.03 5.05
C ILE A 64 -0.29 1.10 3.87
N ARG A 65 -1.24 0.18 3.65
CA ARG A 65 -1.19 -0.79 2.55
C ARG A 65 -1.08 -0.08 1.19
N ALA A 66 -1.81 1.03 1.00
CA ALA A 66 -1.80 1.81 -0.24
C ALA A 66 -0.44 2.47 -0.49
N SER A 67 0.18 3.01 0.56
CA SER A 67 1.50 3.67 0.48
C SER A 67 2.66 2.70 0.34
N VAL A 68 2.58 1.49 0.91
CA VAL A 68 3.67 0.50 0.89
C VAL A 68 3.63 -0.29 -0.42
N GLY A 69 3.21 0.32 -1.54
CA GLY A 69 3.10 -0.30 -2.85
C GLY A 69 4.46 -0.69 -3.42
N ILE A 70 5.12 -1.69 -2.82
CA ILE A 70 6.33 -2.35 -3.29
C ILE A 70 5.85 -3.30 -4.39
N PRO A 71 6.00 -2.96 -5.67
CA PRO A 71 5.38 -3.70 -6.79
C PRO A 71 5.87 -5.16 -6.87
N THR A 72 6.97 -5.45 -6.18
CA THR A 72 7.65 -6.72 -6.03
C THR A 72 7.11 -7.67 -4.99
N ILE A 73 6.55 -7.14 -3.90
CA ILE A 73 6.21 -7.90 -2.69
C ILE A 73 4.73 -7.75 -2.36
N PHE A 74 4.11 -6.63 -2.74
CA PHE A 74 2.73 -6.30 -2.44
C PHE A 74 1.95 -6.10 -3.73
N ALA A 75 0.85 -6.84 -3.90
CA ALA A 75 -0.07 -6.62 -5.01
C ALA A 75 -0.66 -5.20 -4.91
N PRO A 76 -0.79 -4.45 -6.02
CA PRO A 76 -1.34 -3.10 -6.00
C PRO A 76 -2.77 -3.13 -5.45
N ILE A 77 -3.12 -2.13 -4.65
CA ILE A 77 -4.49 -1.98 -4.16
C ILE A 77 -5.34 -1.33 -5.24
N LEU A 78 -6.50 -1.93 -5.48
CA LEU A 78 -7.62 -1.29 -6.16
C LEU A 78 -8.44 -0.51 -5.14
N LYS A 79 -8.35 0.81 -5.17
CA LYS A 79 -9.21 1.70 -4.38
C LYS A 79 -9.79 2.75 -5.31
N ASP A 80 -11.11 2.82 -5.39
CA ASP A 80 -11.82 3.78 -6.24
C ASP A 80 -11.28 3.81 -7.69
N GLU A 81 -11.09 2.62 -8.29
CA GLU A 81 -10.52 2.40 -9.64
C GLU A 81 -9.03 2.74 -9.82
N MET A 82 -8.35 3.22 -8.78
CA MET A 82 -6.91 3.51 -8.82
C MET A 82 -6.07 2.25 -8.57
N ILE A 83 -4.98 2.11 -9.32
CA ILE A 83 -3.93 1.10 -9.07
C ILE A 83 -2.79 1.81 -8.35
N LEU A 84 -2.70 1.64 -7.03
CA LEU A 84 -1.77 2.42 -6.21
C LEU A 84 -0.42 1.71 -6.00
N ILE A 85 0.67 2.47 -6.17
CA ILE A 85 2.07 2.08 -5.91
C ILE A 85 2.73 3.05 -4.91
N ASP A 86 3.90 2.72 -4.38
CA ASP A 86 4.65 3.61 -3.47
C ASP A 86 4.91 4.99 -4.11
N GLY A 87 4.72 6.03 -3.31
CA GLY A 87 4.70 7.44 -3.72
C GLY A 87 6.00 8.20 -3.50
N GLY A 88 7.10 7.49 -3.22
CA GLY A 88 8.46 8.03 -3.08
C GLY A 88 8.82 9.09 -4.13
#